data_AF-A0A1W2BGN9-F1
#
_entry.id   AF-A0A1W2BGN9-F1
#
_cell.length_a   1.000
_cell.length_b   1.000
_cell.length_c   1.000
_cell.angle_alpha   90.00
_cell.angle_beta   90.00
_cell.angle_gamma   90.00
#
_symmetry.space_group_name_H-M   'P 1'
#
loop_
_entity.id
_entity.type
_entity.pdbx_description
1 polymer ?
#
loop_
_entity_poly.entity_id
_entity_poly.type
_entity_poly.pdbx_seq_one_letter_code
_entity_poly.pdbx_strand_id
1 'polypeptide(L)'
;MTSQTTCIPWHNEKEWQEITLFFDTVKRVHATALDPVVQHARQISELFESLSRPMDDLCTVTCINCEDICCQKATIWYDFKDLLYLYFAFGRLPAGQIAKHKDPTGHLQCHKLLPTGCLLSRLERPFVCTWYLCPAQKQIFMSGNGVNGKHFMEKLNQIKRLRNEMESKFCRLSAGV
;
A
#
# COMPACT_ATOMS: atom_id res chain seq x y z
N MET A 1 -21.58 0.04 -26.90
CA MET A 1 -20.58 0.70 -26.04
C MET A 1 -20.07 -0.34 -25.07
N THR A 2 -18.94 -0.96 -25.40
CA THR A 2 -18.31 -2.01 -24.59
C THR A 2 -17.74 -1.38 -23.33
N SER A 3 -18.39 -1.62 -22.20
CA SER A 3 -17.86 -1.31 -20.87
C SER A 3 -16.53 -2.04 -20.73
N GLN A 4 -15.41 -1.33 -20.83
CA GLN A 4 -14.13 -1.82 -20.33
C GLN A 4 -14.25 -1.86 -18.82
N THR A 5 -14.79 -2.96 -18.30
CA THR A 5 -14.71 -3.30 -16.89
C THR A 5 -13.22 -3.54 -16.64
N THR A 6 -12.55 -2.49 -16.16
CA THR A 6 -11.21 -2.65 -15.61
C THR A 6 -11.30 -3.75 -14.55
N CYS A 7 -10.51 -4.82 -14.72
CA CYS A 7 -10.56 -5.97 -13.84
C CYS A 7 -10.01 -5.56 -12.47
N ILE A 8 -10.90 -5.10 -11.59
CA ILE A 8 -10.58 -4.78 -10.20
C ILE A 8 -10.23 -6.10 -9.51
N PRO A 9 -9.01 -6.28 -8.98
CA PRO A 9 -8.66 -7.50 -8.26
C PRO A 9 -9.49 -7.63 -6.99
N TRP A 10 -10.08 -8.79 -6.73
CA TRP A 10 -10.89 -9.02 -5.53
C TRP A 10 -12.01 -7.99 -5.42
N HIS A 11 -12.86 -7.94 -6.44
CA HIS A 11 -13.86 -6.89 -6.61
C HIS A 11 -15.05 -7.05 -5.66
N ASN A 12 -15.34 -8.27 -5.23
CA ASN A 12 -16.52 -8.60 -4.45
C ASN A 12 -16.16 -9.34 -3.15
N GLU A 13 -17.14 -9.38 -2.23
CA GLU A 13 -17.02 -9.99 -0.91
C GLU A 13 -16.57 -11.46 -0.97
N LYS A 14 -17.08 -12.23 -1.94
CA LYS A 14 -16.73 -13.65 -2.09
C LYS A 14 -15.23 -13.82 -2.40
N GLU A 15 -14.69 -13.02 -3.33
CA GLU A 15 -13.26 -13.05 -3.65
C GLU A 15 -12.39 -12.64 -2.44
N TRP A 16 -12.85 -11.71 -1.60
CA TRP A 16 -12.16 -11.35 -0.35
C TRP A 16 -12.18 -12.48 0.69
N GLN A 17 -13.31 -13.16 0.83
CA GLN A 17 -13.42 -14.33 1.71
C GLN A 17 -12.51 -15.46 1.26
N GLU A 18 -12.39 -15.69 -0.05
CA GLU A 18 -11.49 -16.68 -0.63
C GLU A 18 -10.02 -16.36 -0.33
N ILE A 19 -9.55 -15.11 -0.48
CA ILE A 19 -8.18 -14.73 -0.08
C ILE A 19 -7.97 -14.96 1.42
N THR A 20 -8.93 -14.54 2.25
CA THR A 20 -8.81 -14.63 3.71
C THR A 20 -8.65 -16.10 4.11
N LEU A 21 -9.53 -16.96 3.60
CA LEU A 21 -9.46 -18.40 3.84
C LEU A 21 -8.15 -19.02 3.32
N PHE A 22 -7.67 -18.58 2.16
CA PHE A 22 -6.39 -19.02 1.60
C PHE A 22 -5.22 -18.66 2.52
N PHE A 23 -5.13 -17.41 2.98
CA PHE A 23 -4.08 -16.95 3.89
C PHE A 23 -4.14 -17.68 5.24
N ASP A 24 -5.33 -17.83 5.81
CA ASP A 24 -5.54 -18.57 7.06
C ASP A 24 -5.15 -20.05 6.92
N THR A 25 -5.47 -20.67 5.78
CA THR A 25 -5.12 -22.07 5.52
C THR A 25 -3.61 -22.24 5.39
N VAL A 26 -2.95 -21.41 4.59
CA VAL A 26 -1.48 -21.45 4.45
C VAL A 26 -0.81 -21.18 5.80
N LYS A 27 -1.31 -20.20 6.58
CA LYS A 27 -0.82 -19.91 7.92
C LYS A 27 -0.94 -21.08 8.88
N ARG A 28 -2.07 -21.80 8.84
CA ARG A 28 -2.30 -22.97 9.69
C ARG A 28 -1.43 -24.16 9.28
N VAL A 29 -1.30 -24.44 7.99
CA VAL A 29 -0.55 -25.61 7.47
C VAL A 29 0.96 -25.40 7.58
N HIS A 30 1.45 -24.17 7.35
CA HIS A 30 2.88 -23.85 7.26
C HIS A 30 3.35 -22.90 8.38
N ALA A 31 2.74 -22.95 9.56
CA ALA A 31 2.93 -21.97 10.63
C ALA A 31 4.41 -21.64 10.91
N THR A 32 5.27 -22.66 11.09
CA THR A 32 6.71 -22.47 11.35
C THR A 32 7.49 -22.08 10.09
N ALA A 33 7.11 -22.60 8.93
CA ALA A 33 7.78 -22.28 7.67
C ALA A 33 7.50 -20.86 7.18
N LEU A 34 6.50 -20.17 7.74
CA LEU A 34 6.17 -18.78 7.45
C LEU A 34 6.97 -17.76 8.26
N ASP A 35 7.79 -18.18 9.23
CA ASP A 35 8.62 -17.26 10.02
C ASP A 35 9.40 -16.27 9.15
N PRO A 36 10.04 -16.67 8.02
CA PRO A 36 10.68 -15.73 7.13
C PRO A 36 9.70 -14.71 6.53
N VAL A 37 8.49 -15.11 6.13
CA VAL A 37 7.48 -14.20 5.56
C VAL A 37 7.09 -13.15 6.60
N VAL A 38 6.82 -13.57 7.85
CA VAL A 38 6.51 -12.68 8.98
C VAL A 38 7.66 -11.72 9.26
N GLN A 39 8.91 -12.19 9.23
CA GLN A 39 10.09 -11.34 9.42
C GLN A 39 10.21 -10.27 8.34
N HIS A 40 9.96 -10.60 7.06
CA HIS A 40 9.99 -9.60 5.98
C HIS A 40 8.88 -8.57 6.16
N ALA A 41 7.66 -9.00 6.54
CA ALA A 41 6.55 -8.09 6.79
C ALA A 41 6.85 -7.10 7.94
N ARG A 42 7.47 -7.57 9.03
CA ARG A 42 7.92 -6.72 10.15
C ARG A 42 8.99 -5.72 9.72
N GLN A 43 10.01 -6.16 8.98
CA GLN A 43 11.04 -5.26 8.46
C GLN A 43 10.48 -4.20 7.50
N ILE A 44 9.51 -4.57 6.66
CA ILE A 44 8.80 -3.61 5.81
C ILE A 44 8.06 -2.57 6.68
N SER A 45 7.37 -3.01 7.73
CA SER A 45 6.67 -2.12 8.67
C SER A 45 7.63 -1.11 9.32
N GLU A 46 8.76 -1.57 9.83
CA GLU A 46 9.80 -0.71 10.43
C GLU A 46 10.36 0.31 9.42
N LEU A 47 10.60 -0.13 8.17
CA LEU A 47 11.07 0.76 7.12
C LEU A 47 10.01 1.81 6.77
N PHE A 48 8.73 1.43 6.62
CA PHE A 48 7.65 2.39 6.39
C PHE A 48 7.49 3.37 7.55
N GLU A 49 7.54 2.90 8.79
CA GLU A 49 7.47 3.75 9.97
C GLU A 49 8.59 4.80 9.94
N SER A 50 9.81 4.39 9.60
CA SER A 50 10.95 5.28 9.49
C SER A 50 10.88 6.27 8.31
N LEU A 51 10.01 6.00 7.32
CA LEU A 51 9.75 6.88 6.17
C LEU A 51 8.48 7.72 6.36
N SER A 52 7.65 7.41 7.35
CA SER A 52 6.33 8.01 7.53
C SER A 52 6.43 9.51 7.76
N ARG A 53 7.26 9.91 8.73
CA ARG A 53 7.42 11.30 9.14
C ARG A 53 7.94 12.21 8.01
N PRO A 54 9.06 11.88 7.32
CA PRO A 54 9.51 12.67 6.17
C PRO A 54 8.43 12.85 5.09
N MET A 55 7.63 11.80 4.85
CA MET A 55 6.56 11.87 3.86
C MET A 55 5.37 12.69 4.35
N ASP A 56 5.04 12.65 5.63
CA ASP A 56 3.99 13.48 6.23
C ASP A 56 4.39 14.95 6.24
N ASP A 57 5.63 15.27 6.58
CA ASP A 57 6.14 16.64 6.50
C ASP A 57 6.06 17.18 5.06
N LEU A 58 6.43 16.36 4.05
CA LEU A 58 6.24 16.71 2.64
C LEU A 58 4.76 16.95 2.30
N CYS A 59 3.87 16.05 2.73
CA CYS A 59 2.43 16.19 2.51
C CYS A 59 1.85 17.42 3.18
N THR A 60 2.26 17.79 4.40
CA THR A 60 1.77 18.98 5.10
C THR A 60 2.13 20.25 4.35
N VAL A 61 3.31 20.32 3.74
CA VAL A 61 3.75 21.49 2.97
C VAL A 61 3.08 21.55 1.60
N THR A 62 2.84 20.42 0.94
CA THR A 62 2.34 20.42 -0.45
C THR A 62 0.84 20.19 -0.60
N CYS A 63 0.24 19.33 0.23
CA CYS A 63 -1.09 18.77 -0.05
C CYS A 63 -2.24 19.65 0.47
N ILE A 64 -2.02 20.45 1.53
CA ILE A 64 -3.11 21.22 2.16
C ILE A 64 -3.74 22.26 1.23
N ASN A 65 -2.95 22.80 0.30
CA ASN A 65 -3.38 23.79 -0.70
C ASN A 65 -3.29 23.22 -2.13
N CYS A 66 -3.25 21.89 -2.28
CA CYS A 66 -3.09 21.27 -3.59
C CYS A 66 -4.42 21.23 -4.33
N GLU A 67 -4.51 21.92 -5.48
CA GLU A 67 -5.67 21.84 -6.38
C GLU A 67 -5.69 20.54 -7.20
N ASP A 68 -4.57 19.82 -7.24
CA ASP A 68 -4.40 18.57 -7.99
C ASP A 68 -4.12 17.37 -7.07
N ILE A 69 -5.09 17.04 -6.21
CA ILE A 69 -4.95 15.96 -5.23
C ILE A 69 -4.93 14.60 -5.94
N CYS A 70 -3.85 13.84 -5.78
CA CYS A 70 -3.70 12.54 -6.44
C CYS A 70 -4.85 11.56 -6.14
N CYS A 71 -5.45 11.63 -4.94
CA CYS A 71 -6.59 10.82 -4.54
C CYS A 71 -7.90 11.14 -5.28
N GLN A 72 -8.02 12.30 -5.94
CA GLN A 72 -9.15 12.63 -6.82
C GLN A 72 -8.98 12.02 -8.21
N LYS A 73 -7.73 11.77 -8.64
CA LYS A 73 -7.43 11.26 -9.98
C LYS A 73 -7.17 9.76 -10.00
N ALA A 74 -6.26 9.29 -9.17
CA ALA A 74 -5.78 7.92 -9.17
C ALA A 74 -6.74 6.96 -8.46
N THR A 75 -6.97 5.80 -9.07
CA THR A 75 -7.47 4.62 -8.36
C THR A 75 -6.29 3.70 -8.16
N ILE A 76 -5.86 3.51 -6.92
CA ILE A 76 -4.80 2.56 -6.57
C ILE A 76 -5.43 1.46 -5.74
N TRP A 77 -5.33 0.24 -6.24
CA TRP A 77 -5.79 -0.97 -5.56
C TRP A 77 -4.67 -1.58 -4.73
N TYR A 78 -5.03 -2.34 -3.71
CA TYR A 78 -4.07 -3.23 -3.06
C TYR A 78 -3.66 -4.31 -4.05
N ASP A 79 -2.36 -4.49 -4.24
CA ASP A 79 -1.82 -5.64 -4.94
C ASP A 79 -1.66 -6.85 -3.98
N PHE A 80 -1.29 -8.01 -4.52
CA PHE A 80 -1.10 -9.21 -3.69
C PHE A 80 -0.01 -9.03 -2.61
N LYS A 81 1.04 -8.28 -2.89
CA LYS A 81 2.15 -8.00 -1.96
C LYS A 81 1.70 -7.09 -0.83
N ASP A 82 0.79 -6.15 -1.10
CA ASP A 82 0.14 -5.34 -0.08
C ASP A 82 -0.67 -6.23 0.86
N LEU A 83 -1.48 -7.15 0.32
CA LEU A 83 -2.28 -8.06 1.14
C LEU A 83 -1.41 -8.96 2.01
N LEU A 84 -0.33 -9.53 1.46
CA LEU A 84 0.63 -10.32 2.22
C LEU A 84 1.24 -9.49 3.36
N TYR A 85 1.71 -8.29 3.06
CA TYR A 85 2.30 -7.42 4.07
C TYR A 85 1.28 -7.10 5.17
N LEU A 86 0.07 -6.66 4.81
CA LEU A 86 -0.96 -6.28 5.79
C LEU A 86 -1.34 -7.45 6.69
N TYR A 87 -1.55 -8.63 6.10
CA TYR A 87 -1.92 -9.83 6.86
C TYR A 87 -0.79 -10.29 7.79
N PHE A 88 0.45 -10.35 7.32
CA PHE A 88 1.57 -10.86 8.14
C PHE A 88 2.18 -9.83 9.10
N ALA A 89 2.01 -8.52 8.84
CA ALA A 89 2.43 -7.46 9.76
C ALA A 89 1.37 -7.15 10.82
N PHE A 90 0.08 -7.14 10.47
CA PHE A 90 -1.00 -6.69 11.36
C PHE A 90 -1.99 -7.78 11.75
N GLY A 91 -1.90 -8.98 11.15
CA GLY A 91 -2.81 -10.09 11.42
C GLY A 91 -4.20 -9.91 10.81
N ARG A 92 -4.39 -8.96 9.90
CA ARG A 92 -5.69 -8.68 9.27
C ARG A 92 -5.55 -8.19 7.83
N LEU A 93 -6.54 -8.49 7.00
CA LEU A 93 -6.72 -7.90 5.69
C LEU A 93 -7.57 -6.62 5.79
N PRO A 94 -7.48 -5.70 4.81
CA PRO A 94 -8.45 -4.62 4.70
C PRO A 94 -9.85 -5.19 4.43
N ALA A 95 -10.90 -4.44 4.78
CA ALA A 95 -12.29 -4.86 4.57
C ALA A 95 -12.70 -4.96 3.09
N GLY A 96 -11.83 -4.57 2.16
CA GLY A 96 -12.12 -4.55 0.74
C GLY A 96 -11.10 -3.73 -0.06
N GLN A 97 -11.28 -3.73 -1.38
CA GLN A 97 -10.47 -2.92 -2.28
C GLN A 97 -10.71 -1.42 -2.08
N ILE A 98 -9.75 -0.62 -2.54
CA ILE A 98 -9.96 0.82 -2.62
C ILE A 98 -10.93 1.15 -3.76
N ALA A 99 -12.13 1.58 -3.39
CA ALA A 99 -13.16 2.09 -4.29
C ALA A 99 -13.09 3.62 -4.46
N LYS A 100 -13.73 4.11 -5.52
CA LYS A 100 -14.05 5.52 -5.71
C LYS A 100 -15.48 5.81 -5.24
N HIS A 101 -15.72 7.01 -4.72
CA HIS A 101 -17.05 7.54 -4.43
C HIS A 101 -17.21 8.90 -5.11
N LYS A 102 -18.45 9.34 -5.31
CA LYS A 102 -18.74 10.69 -5.79
C LYS A 102 -18.72 11.68 -4.61
N ASP A 103 -18.03 12.78 -4.77
CA ASP A 103 -18.12 13.92 -3.86
C ASP A 103 -19.46 14.68 -4.06
N PRO A 104 -19.79 15.70 -3.25
CA PRO A 104 -21.01 16.49 -3.40
C PRO A 104 -21.17 17.21 -4.75
N THR A 105 -20.08 17.40 -5.49
CA THR A 105 -20.07 18.03 -6.83
C THR A 105 -20.19 16.99 -7.97
N GLY A 106 -20.18 15.70 -7.62
CA GLY A 106 -20.30 14.59 -8.56
C GLY A 106 -18.97 14.04 -9.07
N HIS A 107 -17.82 14.55 -8.60
CA HIS A 107 -16.51 14.07 -9.00
C HIS A 107 -16.13 12.78 -8.27
N LEU A 108 -15.53 11.83 -8.99
CA LEU A 108 -15.08 10.57 -8.42
C LEU A 108 -13.74 10.73 -7.71
N GLN A 109 -13.68 10.39 -6.42
CA GLN A 109 -12.47 10.43 -5.61
C GLN A 109 -12.29 9.16 -4.78
N CYS A 110 -11.07 8.88 -4.34
CA CYS A 110 -10.78 7.77 -3.43
C CYS A 110 -11.67 7.84 -2.18
N HIS A 111 -12.33 6.74 -1.82
CA HIS A 111 -13.19 6.68 -0.63
C HIS A 111 -12.43 6.77 0.71
N LYS A 112 -11.09 6.76 0.66
CA LYS A 112 -10.24 7.03 1.83
C LYS A 112 -9.84 8.50 1.95
N LEU A 113 -10.19 9.37 1.01
CA LEU A 113 -9.90 10.79 1.08
C LEU A 113 -10.88 11.50 2.02
N LEU A 114 -10.34 12.21 3.02
CA LEU A 114 -11.02 13.14 3.91
C LEU A 114 -10.52 14.57 3.65
N PRO A 115 -11.22 15.60 4.16
CA PRO A 115 -10.75 16.99 4.07
C PRO A 115 -9.35 17.20 4.69
N THR A 116 -8.98 16.39 5.67
CA THR A 116 -7.67 16.44 6.36
C THR A 116 -6.61 15.51 5.75
N GLY A 117 -6.91 14.84 4.63
CA GLY A 117 -6.01 13.90 3.97
C GLY A 117 -6.55 12.46 3.94
N CYS A 118 -5.66 11.49 3.77
CA CYS A 118 -6.07 10.09 3.69
C CYS A 118 -6.40 9.51 5.08
N LEU A 119 -7.55 8.87 5.21
CA LEU A 119 -8.00 8.16 6.42
C LEU A 119 -7.06 7.01 6.81
N LEU A 120 -6.38 6.39 5.84
CA LEU A 120 -5.44 5.29 6.10
C LEU A 120 -4.11 5.83 6.62
N SER A 121 -3.58 5.19 7.67
CA SER A 121 -2.18 5.35 8.05
C SER A 121 -1.26 4.93 6.91
N ARG A 122 -0.02 5.46 6.85
CA ARG A 122 0.94 5.07 5.78
C ARG A 122 1.28 3.59 5.80
N LEU A 123 1.23 2.97 6.98
CA LEU A 123 1.45 1.55 7.18
C LEU A 123 0.33 0.70 6.56
N GLU A 124 -0.86 1.26 6.33
CA GLU A 124 -2.01 0.53 5.80
C GLU A 124 -2.34 0.87 4.35
N ARG A 125 -1.71 1.89 3.77
CA ARG A 125 -1.93 2.30 2.39
C ARG A 125 -1.33 1.26 1.42
N PRO A 126 -1.89 1.11 0.19
CA PRO A 126 -1.21 0.37 -0.86
C PRO A 126 0.19 0.94 -1.07
N PHE A 127 1.16 0.08 -1.39
CA PHE A 127 2.56 0.50 -1.49
C PHE A 127 2.76 1.75 -2.34
N VAL A 128 2.14 1.81 -3.53
CA VAL A 128 2.23 2.97 -4.43
C VAL A 128 1.76 4.26 -3.76
N CYS A 129 0.69 4.22 -2.96
CA CYS A 129 0.18 5.38 -2.22
C CYS A 129 1.12 5.82 -1.08
N THR A 130 2.01 4.95 -0.61
CA THR A 130 2.92 5.26 0.50
C THR A 130 4.15 6.06 0.06
N TRP A 131 4.67 5.84 -1.15
CA TRP A 131 5.91 6.47 -1.65
C TRP A 131 5.72 7.34 -2.91
N TYR A 132 4.51 7.44 -3.46
CA TYR A 132 4.25 8.35 -4.58
C TYR A 132 4.61 9.79 -4.19
N LEU A 133 5.45 10.42 -5.02
CA LEU A 133 5.79 11.84 -4.93
C LEU A 133 5.19 12.56 -6.14
N CYS A 134 4.32 13.55 -5.89
CA CYS A 134 3.82 14.43 -6.95
C CYS A 134 4.92 15.39 -7.44
N PRO A 135 4.75 16.10 -8.58
CA PRO A 135 5.76 17.03 -9.09
C PRO A 135 6.24 18.08 -8.06
N ALA A 136 5.32 18.65 -7.29
CA ALA A 136 5.65 19.62 -6.23
C ALA A 136 6.49 18.99 -5.10
N GLN A 137 6.13 17.79 -4.65
CA GLN A 137 6.89 17.05 -3.64
C GLN A 137 8.27 16.65 -4.14
N LYS A 138 8.38 16.23 -5.41
CA LYS A 138 9.68 15.92 -6.04
C LYS A 138 10.58 17.15 -6.04
N GLN A 139 10.06 18.32 -6.35
CA GLN A 139 10.86 19.55 -6.36
C GLN A 139 11.45 19.86 -4.97
N ILE A 140 10.63 19.78 -3.91
CA ILE A 140 11.08 19.98 -2.52
C ILE A 140 12.07 18.89 -2.09
N PHE A 141 11.77 17.64 -2.42
CA PHE A 141 12.61 16.50 -2.10
C PHE A 141 13.99 16.58 -2.76
N MET A 142 14.05 17.09 -3.99
CA MET A 142 15.30 17.26 -4.76
C MET A 142 16.08 18.52 -4.38
N SER A 143 15.42 19.56 -3.83
CA SER A 143 16.08 20.80 -3.41
C SER A 143 16.64 20.75 -1.99
N GLY A 144 16.20 19.80 -1.15
CA GLY A 144 16.78 19.53 0.16
C GLY A 144 18.10 18.77 0.09
N ASN A 145 19.02 19.04 1.03
CA ASN A 145 20.35 18.40 1.16
C ASN A 145 20.33 16.92 0.73
N GLY A 146 20.96 16.61 -0.41
CA GLY A 146 20.83 15.33 -1.14
C GLY A 146 21.15 14.04 -0.36
N VAL A 147 21.69 14.15 0.85
CA VAL A 147 21.91 13.02 1.78
C VAL A 147 20.58 12.40 2.24
N ASN A 148 19.54 13.20 2.49
CA ASN A 148 18.23 12.67 2.91
C ASN A 148 17.51 11.95 1.77
N GLY A 149 17.66 12.42 0.53
CA GLY A 149 17.04 11.80 -0.63
C GLY A 149 17.63 10.42 -0.95
N LYS A 150 18.95 10.28 -0.83
CA LYS A 150 19.63 8.99 -1.04
C LYS A 150 19.17 7.95 -0.01
N HIS A 151 19.20 8.29 1.28
CA HIS A 151 18.76 7.39 2.36
C HIS A 151 17.30 6.96 2.21
N PHE A 152 16.42 7.90 1.83
CA PHE A 152 15.03 7.61 1.53
C PHE A 152 14.89 6.58 0.39
N MET A 153 15.63 6.78 -0.70
CA MET A 153 15.60 5.88 -1.86
C MET A 153 16.19 4.49 -1.53
N GLU A 154 17.22 4.42 -0.70
CA GLU A 154 17.79 3.16 -0.21
C GLU A 154 16.76 2.35 0.57
N LYS A 155 16.07 2.97 1.54
CA LYS A 155 14.98 2.35 2.28
C LYS A 155 13.83 1.92 1.37
N LEU A 156 13.43 2.75 0.41
CA LEU A 156 12.39 2.40 -0.54
C LEU A 156 12.76 1.19 -1.40
N ASN A 157 14.02 1.12 -1.86
CA ASN A 157 14.52 -0.03 -2.61
C ASN A 157 14.59 -1.29 -1.74
N GLN A 158 14.96 -1.14 -0.48
CA GLN A 158 14.93 -2.24 0.48
C GLN A 158 13.50 -2.78 0.67
N ILE A 159 12.49 -1.90 0.81
CA ILE A 159 11.08 -2.31 0.87
C ILE A 159 10.67 -3.07 -0.40
N LYS A 160 11.01 -2.56 -1.60
CA LYS A 160 10.70 -3.25 -2.87
C LYS A 160 11.26 -4.65 -2.91
N ARG A 161 12.53 -4.82 -2.52
CA ARG A 161 13.20 -6.12 -2.45
C ARG A 161 12.48 -7.04 -1.47
N LEU A 162 12.22 -6.58 -0.25
CA LEU A 162 11.54 -7.37 0.79
C LEU A 162 10.13 -7.79 0.35
N ARG A 163 9.37 -6.92 -0.33
CA ARG A 163 8.04 -7.26 -0.86
C ARG A 163 8.11 -8.40 -1.89
N ASN A 164 9.11 -8.38 -2.77
CA ASN A 164 9.32 -9.44 -3.76
C ASN A 164 9.77 -10.76 -3.10
N GLU A 165 10.69 -10.69 -2.13
CA GLU A 165 11.18 -11.86 -1.40
C GLU A 165 10.07 -12.50 -0.57
N MET A 166 9.23 -11.69 0.08
CA MET A 166 8.07 -12.11 0.86
C MET A 166 7.06 -12.88 -0.01
N GLU A 167 6.67 -12.31 -1.15
CA GLU A 167 5.79 -12.99 -2.13
C GLU A 167 6.43 -14.30 -2.61
N SER A 168 7.69 -14.28 -3.03
CA SER A 168 8.38 -15.47 -3.55
C SER A 168 8.47 -16.60 -2.50
N LYS A 169 8.63 -16.24 -1.21
CA LYS A 169 8.63 -17.21 -0.11
C LYS A 169 7.23 -17.76 0.14
N PHE A 170 6.22 -16.88 0.20
CA PHE A 170 4.84 -17.28 0.39
C PHE A 170 4.36 -18.23 -0.72
N CYS A 171 4.56 -17.85 -2.00
CA CYS A 171 4.13 -18.65 -3.15
C CYS A 171 4.77 -20.05 -3.18
N ARG A 172 6.04 -20.17 -2.75
CA ARG A 172 6.71 -21.49 -2.65
C ARG A 172 6.10 -22.39 -1.59
N LEU A 173 5.63 -21.82 -0.49
CA LEU A 173 4.95 -22.57 0.57
C LEU A 173 3.53 -22.96 0.15
N SER A 174 2.82 -22.05 -0.52
CA SER A 174 1.44 -22.28 -0.93
C SER A 174 1.29 -23.18 -2.17
N ALA A 175 2.37 -23.47 -2.91
CA ALA A 175 2.31 -24.27 -4.14
C ALA A 175 1.92 -25.75 -3.92
N GLY A 176 1.78 -26.20 -2.68
CA GLY A 176 1.33 -27.55 -2.31
C GLY A 176 0.09 -27.59 -1.42
N VAL A 177 -0.65 -26.48 -1.34
CA VAL A 177 -1.90 -26.34 -0.58
C VAL A 177 -3.10 -26.41 -1.52
#